data_AF-A0A7X3HR83-F1
#
_entry.id   AF-A0A7X3HR83-F1
#
_cell.length_a   1.000
_cell.length_b   1.000
_cell.length_c   1.000
_cell.angle_alpha   90.00
_cell.angle_beta   90.00
_cell.angle_gamma   90.00
#
_symmetry.space_group_name_H-M   'P 1'
#
loop_
_entity.id
_entity.type
_entity.pdbx_description
1 polymer ?
#
loop_
_entity_poly.entity_id
_entity_poly.type
_entity_poly.pdbx_seq_one_letter_code
_entity_poly.pdbx_strand_id
1 'polypeptide(L)'
;MGNSRLAASCHLRGDSSSQPATVGANGILGRIEGQYVSTAIRQLPPAATAIQEHLDVEIDAGADGRVRFFAERKTARHHRHSHYYWSVYRAEPVGSNDTL
;
A
#
# COMPACT_ATOMS: atom_id res chain seq x y z
N MET A 1 -25.91 1.68 -31.42
CA MET A 1 -25.54 1.19 -30.07
C MET A 1 -24.39 2.04 -29.58
N GLY A 2 -24.68 3.00 -28.71
CA GLY A 2 -23.72 3.96 -28.18
C GLY A 2 -23.50 3.74 -26.68
N ASN A 3 -22.29 4.06 -26.22
CA ASN A 3 -22.03 4.77 -24.96
C ASN A 3 -20.52 5.00 -24.80
N SER A 4 -20.02 6.08 -25.39
CA SER A 4 -18.65 6.60 -25.20
C SER A 4 -18.61 7.92 -24.41
N ARG A 5 -19.67 8.24 -23.66
CA ARG A 5 -19.80 9.53 -22.94
C ARG A 5 -19.30 9.54 -21.48
N LEU A 6 -18.78 8.42 -20.96
CA LEU A 6 -18.38 8.31 -19.55
C LEU A 6 -16.87 8.49 -19.26
N ALA A 7 -16.02 8.62 -20.29
CA ALA A 7 -14.57 8.73 -20.10
C ALA A 7 -14.05 10.17 -19.97
N ALA A 8 -14.90 11.20 -20.14
CA ALA A 8 -14.46 12.60 -20.24
C ALA A 8 -14.29 13.33 -18.90
N SER A 9 -14.53 12.67 -17.75
CA SER A 9 -14.55 13.32 -16.43
C SER A 9 -13.48 12.79 -15.47
N CYS A 10 -12.33 12.35 -15.97
CA CYS A 10 -11.15 12.14 -15.12
C CYS A 10 -10.40 13.47 -14.97
N HIS A 11 -11.03 14.46 -14.32
CA HIS A 11 -10.31 15.62 -13.82
C HIS A 11 -9.44 15.13 -12.65
N LEU A 12 -8.16 14.92 -12.92
CA LEU A 12 -7.12 14.81 -11.89
C LEU A 12 -7.14 16.12 -11.11
N ARG A 13 -7.79 16.10 -9.94
CA ARG A 13 -7.73 17.21 -9.00
C ARG A 13 -6.33 17.18 -8.39
N GLY A 14 -5.49 18.10 -8.85
CA GLY A 14 -4.23 18.42 -8.23
C GLY A 14 -4.42 18.97 -6.81
N ASP A 15 -3.41 18.69 -6.01
CA ASP A 15 -3.10 19.25 -4.70
C ASP A 15 -4.11 19.03 -3.56
N SER A 16 -3.84 18.02 -2.76
CA SER A 16 -4.24 17.99 -1.35
C SER A 16 -3.03 17.60 -0.50
N SER A 17 -1.98 18.41 -0.59
CA SER A 17 -1.02 18.53 0.50
C SER A 17 -1.76 19.03 1.75
N SER A 18 -1.51 18.38 2.89
CA SER A 18 -1.89 18.82 4.24
C SER A 18 -3.29 18.40 4.76
N GLN A 19 -3.54 17.09 4.86
CA GLN A 19 -4.44 16.61 5.91
C GLN A 19 -3.64 15.71 6.86
N PRO A 20 -3.52 16.02 8.16
CA PRO A 20 -2.93 15.11 9.11
C PRO A 20 -3.89 13.92 9.21
N ALA A 21 -3.54 12.81 8.55
CA ALA A 21 -4.22 11.56 8.71
C ALA A 21 -4.23 11.24 10.20
N THR A 22 -5.42 11.31 10.81
CA THR A 22 -5.67 10.75 12.13
C THR A 22 -5.07 9.36 12.13
N VAL A 23 -4.31 8.99 13.16
CA VAL A 23 -3.72 7.66 13.31
C VAL A 23 -4.87 6.66 13.46
N GLY A 24 -5.51 6.32 12.34
CA GLY A 24 -6.48 5.25 12.23
C GLY A 24 -5.73 3.93 12.26
N ALA A 25 -6.48 2.83 12.33
CA ALA A 25 -5.91 1.47 12.34
C ALA A 25 -4.89 1.21 11.19
N ASN A 26 -5.03 1.92 10.07
CA ASN A 26 -4.18 1.77 8.88
C ASN A 26 -2.93 2.68 8.89
N GLY A 27 -2.73 3.46 9.95
CA GLY A 27 -1.62 4.42 10.08
C GLY A 27 -1.64 5.48 8.97
N ILE A 28 -0.48 5.72 8.35
CA ILE A 28 -0.33 6.72 7.27
C ILE A 28 -0.61 6.14 5.88
N LEU A 29 -1.04 4.87 5.76
CA LEU A 29 -1.23 4.22 4.47
C LEU A 29 -2.13 5.01 3.50
N GLY A 30 -3.16 5.68 4.02
CA GLY A 30 -4.10 6.47 3.21
C GLY A 30 -3.52 7.72 2.55
N ARG A 31 -2.35 8.22 3.00
CA ARG A 31 -1.67 9.36 2.38
C ARG A 31 -0.45 8.96 1.54
N ILE A 32 0.04 7.74 1.70
CA ILE A 32 1.20 7.23 0.96
C ILE A 32 0.83 7.01 -0.50
N GLU A 33 1.67 7.51 -1.41
CA GLU A 33 1.47 7.31 -2.83
C GLU A 33 1.61 5.83 -3.25
N GLY A 34 0.76 5.40 -4.18
CA GLY A 34 0.64 3.99 -4.58
C GLY A 34 1.94 3.37 -5.13
N GLN A 35 2.87 4.16 -5.67
CA GLN A 35 4.16 3.62 -6.10
C GLN A 35 5.02 3.08 -4.95
N TYR A 36 4.92 3.68 -3.76
CA TYR A 36 5.67 3.22 -2.59
C TYR A 36 5.06 1.92 -2.06
N VAL A 37 3.73 1.82 -2.03
CA VAL A 37 3.04 0.57 -1.71
C VAL A 37 3.42 -0.54 -2.69
N SER A 38 3.47 -0.23 -3.99
CA SER A 38 3.91 -1.18 -5.01
C SER A 38 5.37 -1.60 -4.84
N THR A 39 6.24 -0.66 -4.48
CA THR A 39 7.66 -0.92 -4.21
C THR A 39 7.82 -1.82 -2.98
N ALA A 40 7.07 -1.57 -1.90
CA ALA A 40 7.04 -2.41 -0.71
C ALA A 40 6.64 -3.85 -1.06
N ILE A 41 5.55 -4.04 -1.82
CA ILE A 41 5.09 -5.37 -2.24
C ILE A 41 6.16 -6.10 -3.08
N ARG A 42 6.91 -5.39 -3.93
CA ARG A 42 7.98 -5.99 -4.75
C ARG A 42 9.20 -6.44 -3.95
N GLN A 43 9.40 -5.90 -2.76
CA GLN A 43 10.48 -6.33 -1.86
C GLN A 43 10.12 -7.59 -1.06
N LEU A 44 8.83 -7.91 -0.95
CA LEU A 44 8.38 -9.14 -0.33
C LEU A 44 8.67 -10.34 -1.23
N PRO A 45 8.93 -11.53 -0.66
CA PRO A 45 9.03 -12.76 -1.44
C PRO A 45 7.70 -13.03 -2.18
N PRO A 46 7.70 -13.81 -3.27
CA PRO A 46 6.47 -14.17 -3.96
C PRO A 46 5.44 -14.78 -2.99
N ALA A 47 4.22 -14.23 -2.96
CA ALA A 47 3.17 -14.67 -2.04
C ALA A 47 2.79 -16.16 -2.20
N ALA A 48 3.05 -16.74 -3.38
CA ALA A 48 2.80 -18.16 -3.64
C ALA A 48 3.76 -19.09 -2.89
N THR A 49 4.99 -18.64 -2.60
CA THR A 49 6.03 -19.44 -1.94
C THR A 49 6.32 -19.00 -0.51
N ALA A 50 5.74 -17.89 -0.07
CA ALA A 50 5.90 -17.40 1.29
C ALA A 50 5.19 -18.32 2.29
N ILE A 51 5.93 -18.69 3.35
CA ILE A 51 5.40 -19.48 4.47
C ILE A 51 4.67 -18.56 5.45
N GLN A 52 5.17 -17.33 5.62
CA GLN A 52 4.62 -16.34 6.52
C GLN A 52 3.32 -15.76 5.95
N GLU A 53 2.32 -15.58 6.83
CA GLU A 53 1.07 -14.91 6.47
C GLU A 53 1.14 -13.40 6.65
N HIS A 54 2.05 -12.92 7.49
CA HIS A 54 2.25 -11.50 7.75
C HIS A 54 3.73 -11.18 7.59
N LEU A 55 4.03 -10.12 6.86
CA LEU A 55 5.38 -9.60 6.70
C LEU A 55 5.34 -8.08 6.74
N ASP A 56 6.41 -7.51 7.27
CA ASP A 56 6.65 -6.08 7.21
C ASP A 56 7.89 -5.76 6.38
N VAL A 57 7.90 -4.58 5.77
CA VAL A 57 9.02 -4.08 4.99
C VAL A 57 9.17 -2.58 5.18
N GLU A 58 10.41 -2.14 5.35
CA GLU A 58 10.75 -0.73 5.46
C GLU A 58 11.27 -0.21 4.15
N ILE A 59 10.68 0.88 3.66
CA ILE A 59 11.16 1.59 2.48
C ILE A 59 11.22 3.09 2.74
N ASP A 60 12.02 3.77 1.94
CA ASP A 60 11.97 5.24 1.86
C ASP A 60 10.80 5.67 0.98
N ALA A 61 9.89 6.46 1.54
CA ALA A 61 8.69 6.99 0.90
C ALA A 61 8.83 8.49 0.56
N GLY A 62 10.06 8.96 0.29
CA GLY A 62 10.32 10.33 -0.13
C GLY A 62 9.91 11.36 0.92
N ALA A 63 8.86 12.14 0.62
CA ALA A 63 8.39 13.21 1.50
C ALA A 63 7.86 12.70 2.86
N ASP A 64 7.40 11.46 2.93
CA ASP A 64 6.96 10.81 4.17
C ASP A 64 8.10 10.20 4.99
N GLY A 65 9.31 10.18 4.45
CA GLY A 65 10.50 9.59 5.09
C GLY A 65 10.49 8.06 5.07
N ARG A 66 11.14 7.44 6.05
CA ARG A 66 11.17 5.98 6.19
C ARG A 66 9.84 5.47 6.73
N VAL A 67 9.24 4.52 6.03
CA VAL A 67 7.92 3.98 6.35
C VAL A 67 7.99 2.45 6.38
N ARG A 68 7.45 1.85 7.44
CA ARG A 68 7.25 0.42 7.57
C ARG A 68 5.86 0.06 7.11
N PHE A 69 5.77 -0.78 6.08
CA PHE A 69 4.53 -1.32 5.54
C PHE A 69 4.29 -2.71 6.11
N PHE A 70 3.07 -2.96 6.55
CA PHE A 70 2.63 -4.29 6.98
C PHE A 70 1.73 -4.88 5.90
N ALA A 71 2.07 -6.08 5.47
CA ALA A 71 1.37 -6.82 4.44
C ALA A 71 0.92 -8.17 4.98
N GLU A 72 -0.29 -8.56 4.59
CA GLU A 72 -0.86 -9.88 4.84
C GLU A 72 -0.96 -10.67 3.53
N ARG A 73 -0.70 -11.98 3.60
CA ARG A 73 -0.80 -12.90 2.49
C ARG A 73 -2.26 -13.30 2.32
N LYS A 74 -2.86 -12.91 1.21
CA LYS A 74 -4.23 -13.27 0.86
C LYS A 74 -4.28 -14.29 -0.25
N THR A 75 -5.38 -15.03 -0.27
CA THR A 75 -5.71 -15.97 -1.34
C THR A 75 -6.99 -15.52 -2.03
N ALA A 76 -6.92 -15.29 -3.33
CA ALA A 76 -8.09 -15.13 -4.19
C ALA A 76 -8.37 -16.45 -4.90
N ARG A 77 -9.55 -17.02 -4.68
CA ARG A 77 -9.98 -18.27 -5.33
C ARG A 77 -11.00 -17.95 -6.41
N HIS A 78 -10.76 -18.42 -7.63
CA HIS A 78 -11.69 -18.34 -8.74
C HIS A 78 -11.80 -19.71 -9.43
N HIS A 79 -12.96 -20.34 -9.26
CA HIS A 79 -13.25 -21.71 -9.74
C HIS A 79 -12.17 -22.73 -9.32
N ARG A 80 -11.39 -23.23 -10.28
CA ARG A 80 -10.33 -24.24 -10.11
C ARG A 80 -8.96 -23.62 -9.84
N HIS A 81 -8.84 -22.28 -9.87
CA HIS A 81 -7.58 -21.57 -9.69
C HIS A 81 -7.58 -20.80 -8.37
N SER A 82 -6.40 -20.75 -7.75
CA SER A 82 -6.12 -19.95 -6.56
C SER A 82 -4.89 -19.09 -6.83
N HIS A 83 -4.97 -17.82 -6.50
CA HIS A 83 -3.87 -16.87 -6.59
C HIS A 83 -3.54 -16.33 -5.21
N TYR A 84 -2.25 -16.28 -4.89
CA TYR A 84 -1.74 -15.67 -3.67
C TYR A 84 -1.21 -14.28 -3.99
N TYR A 85 -1.50 -13.32 -3.11
CA TYR A 85 -1.02 -11.95 -3.24
C TYR A 85 -0.79 -11.33 -1.87
N TRP A 86 0.04 -10.30 -1.82
CA TRP A 86 0.21 -9.47 -0.63
C TRP A 86 -0.79 -8.32 -0.64
N SER A 87 -1.44 -8.10 0.51
CA SER A 87 -2.35 -7.00 0.76
C SER A 87 -1.73 -6.12 1.84
N VAL A 88 -1.32 -4.91 1.48
CA VAL A 88 -0.83 -3.93 2.48
C VAL A 88 -2.03 -3.36 3.22
N TYR A 89 -2.05 -3.49 4.54
CA TYR A 89 -3.18 -3.05 5.38
C TYR A 89 -2.82 -1.91 6.34
N ARG A 90 -1.52 -1.72 6.63
CA ARG A 90 -1.05 -0.68 7.55
C ARG A 90 0.30 -0.15 7.09
N ALA A 91 0.52 1.14 7.29
CA ALA A 91 1.83 1.77 7.11
C ALA A 91 2.12 2.71 8.29
N GLU A 92 3.33 2.62 8.83
CA GLU A 92 3.76 3.44 9.95
C GLU A 92 5.06 4.16 9.62
N PRO A 93 5.19 5.45 9.97
CA PRO A 93 6.48 6.11 9.88
C PRO A 93 7.44 5.44 10.87
N VAL A 94 8.62 5.05 10.37
CA VAL A 94 9.71 4.60 11.23
C VAL A 94 10.35 5.88 11.77
N GLY A 95 9.80 6.38 12.88
CA GLY A 95 10.41 7.47 13.60
C GLY A 95 11.82 7.08 14.01
N SER A 96 12.79 7.98 13.79
CA SER A 96 14.11 7.93 14.41
C SER A 96 13.95 8.08 15.93
N ASN A 97 13.41 7.07 16.61
CA ASN A 97 13.50 6.96 18.06
C ASN A 97 14.90 6.46 18.44
N ASP A 98 15.91 7.18 17.97
CA ASP A 98 17.21 7.23 18.63
C ASP A 98 17.18 8.48 19.53
N THR A 99 16.49 8.34 20.65
CA THR A 99 16.55 9.31 21.74
C THR A 99 17.93 9.19 22.41
N LEU A 100 18.75 10.22 22.17
CA LEU A 100 19.72 10.89 23.08
C LEU A 100 20.48 10.07 24.12
#